data_AF-P38554-F1
#
_entry.id   AF-P38554-F1
#
_cell.length_a   1.000
_cell.length_b   1.000
_cell.length_c   1.000
_cell.angle_alpha   90.00
_cell.angle_beta   90.00
_cell.angle_gamma   90.00
#
_symmetry.space_group_name_H-M   'P 1'
#
loop_
_entity.id
_entity.type
_entity.pdbx_description
1 polymer ?
#
loop_
_entity_poly.entity_id
_entity_poly.type
_entity_poly.pdbx_seq_one_letter_code
_entity_poly.pdbx_strand_id
1 'polypeptide(L)'
;ETFEIPESVTMSPKQFEGYTPKKGDVTFNHASHMDIACQQCHHTVPDTYTIESCMTEGCHDNIKERTEISSVYRTFHTTKDSEKSCVGCHRELKRQGPSDAPLACNSCHVQ
;
A
#
# COMPACT_ATOMS: atom_id res chain seq x y z
N GLU A 1 11.91 -5.59 23.61
CA GLU A 1 11.11 -6.40 22.69
C GLU A 1 11.86 -6.54 21.38
N THR A 2 11.77 -7.70 20.74
CA THR A 2 12.37 -7.94 19.43
C THR A 2 11.37 -7.46 18.37
N PHE A 3 11.79 -6.57 17.47
CA PHE A 3 10.98 -6.13 16.35
C PHE A 3 10.78 -7.31 15.38
N GLU A 4 9.53 -7.74 15.19
CA GLU A 4 9.17 -8.84 14.29
C GLU A 4 8.43 -8.28 13.08
N ILE A 5 8.96 -8.55 11.88
CA ILE A 5 8.33 -8.12 10.62
C ILE A 5 7.26 -9.15 10.28
N PRO A 6 5.99 -8.76 10.15
CA PRO A 6 4.95 -9.70 9.73
C PRO A 6 5.23 -10.15 8.30
N GLU A 7 5.33 -11.46 8.06
CA GLU A 7 5.57 -12.00 6.72
C GLU A 7 4.49 -11.53 5.72
N SER A 8 3.23 -11.59 6.16
CA SER A 8 2.05 -11.21 5.39
C SER A 8 1.15 -10.29 6.19
N VAL A 9 0.58 -9.28 5.53
CA VAL A 9 -0.38 -8.33 6.10
C VAL A 9 -1.61 -8.28 5.21
N THR A 10 -2.79 -8.43 5.82
CA THR A 10 -4.07 -8.21 5.14
C THR A 10 -4.51 -6.75 5.31
N MET A 11 -4.46 -5.99 4.22
CA MET A 11 -4.95 -4.61 4.16
C MET A 11 -6.44 -4.64 3.77
N SER A 12 -7.31 -4.28 4.71
CA SER A 12 -8.76 -4.31 4.51
C SER A 12 -9.38 -2.93 4.63
N PRO A 13 -10.24 -2.51 3.68
CA PRO A 13 -11.06 -1.32 3.85
C PRO A 13 -12.24 -1.53 4.81
N LYS A 14 -12.46 -2.75 5.32
CA LYS A 14 -13.51 -3.04 6.31
C LYS A 14 -13.25 -2.38 7.67
N GLN A 15 -12.04 -1.87 7.91
CA GLN A 15 -11.73 -1.10 9.12
C GLN A 15 -12.48 0.25 9.17
N PHE A 16 -12.93 0.77 8.03
CA PHE A 16 -13.66 2.03 7.97
C PHE A 16 -15.15 1.80 8.18
N GLU A 17 -15.66 2.24 9.34
CA GLU A 17 -17.08 2.09 9.68
C GLU A 17 -18.00 2.72 8.63
N GLY A 18 -19.11 2.02 8.32
CA GLY A 18 -20.11 2.48 7.35
C GLY A 18 -19.67 2.44 5.89
N TYR A 19 -18.44 2.00 5.59
CA TYR A 19 -18.00 1.81 4.21
C TYR A 19 -18.34 0.40 3.71
N THR A 20 -18.94 0.32 2.51
CA THR A 20 -19.14 -0.96 1.80
C THR A 20 -18.03 -1.13 0.74
N PRO A 21 -17.07 -2.05 0.92
CA PRO A 21 -15.97 -2.24 -0.02
C PRO A 21 -16.43 -2.65 -1.42
N LYS A 22 -15.88 -1.99 -2.44
CA LYS A 22 -16.08 -2.36 -3.86
C LYS A 22 -15.12 -3.47 -4.36
N LYS A 23 -14.10 -3.77 -3.57
CA LYS A 23 -13.05 -4.75 -3.86
C LYS A 23 -12.73 -5.54 -2.58
N GLY A 24 -12.21 -6.75 -2.77
CA GLY A 24 -11.72 -7.58 -1.68
C GLY A 24 -10.47 -7.01 -1.01
N ASP A 25 -10.08 -7.66 0.07
CA ASP A 25 -8.92 -7.30 0.86
C ASP A 25 -7.64 -7.53 0.04
N VAL A 26 -6.57 -6.80 0.38
CA VAL A 26 -5.26 -6.94 -0.28
C VAL A 26 -4.32 -7.67 0.66
N THR A 27 -3.73 -8.77 0.20
CA THR A 27 -2.64 -9.43 0.90
C THR A 27 -1.32 -8.84 0.43
N PHE A 28 -0.57 -8.24 1.35
CA PHE A 28 0.77 -7.72 1.12
C PHE A 28 1.80 -8.63 1.77
N ASN A 29 2.79 -9.10 1.01
CA ASN A 29 3.85 -9.97 1.52
C ASN A 29 5.19 -9.20 1.52
N HIS A 30 5.81 -9.08 2.69
CA HIS A 30 7.10 -8.38 2.83
C HIS A 30 8.24 -9.12 2.11
N ALA A 31 8.18 -10.45 2.07
CA ALA A 31 9.22 -11.27 1.42
C ALA A 31 9.45 -10.87 -0.06
N SER A 32 8.39 -10.54 -0.80
CA SER A 32 8.47 -10.13 -2.21
C SER A 32 9.00 -8.71 -2.42
N HIS A 33 9.19 -7.95 -1.35
CA HIS A 33 9.60 -6.53 -1.37
C HIS A 33 10.85 -6.27 -0.52
N MET A 34 11.51 -7.32 -0.02
CA MET A 34 12.60 -7.20 0.97
C MET A 34 13.84 -6.50 0.43
N ASP A 35 14.02 -6.46 -0.90
CA ASP A 35 15.10 -5.73 -1.56
C ASP A 35 14.87 -4.21 -1.60
N ILE A 36 13.69 -3.74 -1.19
CA ILE A 36 13.33 -2.33 -1.11
C ILE A 36 13.61 -1.82 0.31
N ALA A 37 14.26 -0.66 0.43
CA ALA A 37 14.52 -0.05 1.73
C ALA A 37 13.21 0.20 2.49
N CYS A 38 13.15 -0.19 3.77
CA CYS A 38 11.94 -0.14 4.59
C CYS A 38 11.27 1.25 4.57
N GLN A 39 12.09 2.30 4.70
CA GLN A 39 11.65 3.70 4.72
C GLN A 39 11.20 4.23 3.36
N GLN A 40 11.40 3.49 2.26
CA GLN A 40 10.85 3.90 0.98
C GLN A 40 9.31 3.79 1.01
N CYS A 41 8.78 2.71 1.59
CA CYS A 41 7.34 2.51 1.79
C CYS A 41 6.87 3.14 3.12
N HIS A 42 7.56 2.82 4.23
CA HIS A 42 7.30 3.42 5.54
C HIS A 42 8.00 4.79 5.64
N HIS A 43 7.58 5.71 4.79
CA HIS A 43 8.27 6.98 4.57
C HIS A 43 8.14 7.99 5.71
N THR A 44 7.27 7.74 6.69
CA THR A 44 7.11 8.58 7.88
C THR A 44 8.05 8.21 9.01
N VAL A 45 8.77 7.07 8.92
CA VAL A 45 9.73 6.61 9.94
C VAL A 45 10.76 7.69 10.34
N PRO A 46 11.32 8.51 9.43
CA PRO A 46 12.24 9.58 9.82
C PRO A 46 11.60 10.63 10.74
N ASP A 47 10.28 10.83 10.65
CA ASP A 47 9.54 11.84 11.40
C ASP A 47 8.94 11.27 12.69
N THR A 48 8.45 10.03 12.65
CA THR A 48 7.73 9.39 13.76
C THR A 48 8.62 8.44 14.58
N TYR A 49 9.75 8.00 14.03
CA TYR A 49 10.60 6.92 14.55
C TYR A 49 9.84 5.60 14.78
N THR A 50 8.69 5.43 14.12
CA THR A 50 7.84 4.24 14.22
C THR A 50 7.41 3.74 12.84
N ILE A 51 7.21 2.43 12.73
CA ILE A 51 6.56 1.80 11.58
C ILE A 51 5.10 1.54 11.95
N GLU A 52 4.18 2.13 11.19
CA GLU A 52 2.74 2.00 11.40
C GLU A 52 2.00 1.68 10.09
N SER A 53 0.72 1.36 10.22
CA SER A 53 -0.16 1.14 9.07
C SER A 53 -0.29 2.41 8.24
N CYS A 54 -0.29 2.28 6.92
CA CYS A 54 -0.56 3.40 6.02
C CYS A 54 -1.92 4.06 6.28
N MET A 55 -2.88 3.28 6.79
CA MET A 55 -4.27 3.68 7.05
C MET A 55 -4.53 4.04 8.52
N THR A 56 -3.48 4.26 9.32
CA THR A 56 -3.63 4.84 10.67
C THR A 56 -4.37 6.19 10.59
N GLU A 57 -5.13 6.51 11.64
CA GLU A 57 -5.84 7.77 11.76
C GLU A 57 -4.92 8.97 11.51
N GLY A 58 -5.33 9.87 10.62
CA GLY A 58 -4.54 11.05 10.22
C GLY A 58 -3.53 10.82 9.08
N CYS A 59 -3.39 9.60 8.57
CA CYS A 59 -2.51 9.26 7.45
C CYS A 59 -3.30 9.14 6.13
N HIS A 60 -3.43 7.92 5.60
CA HIS A 60 -4.19 7.60 4.40
C HIS A 60 -5.49 6.88 4.75
N ASP A 61 -6.24 7.46 5.69
CA ASP A 61 -7.47 6.93 6.28
C ASP A 61 -8.74 7.52 5.64
N ASN A 62 -8.62 8.42 4.66
CA ASN A 62 -9.77 9.00 3.99
C ASN A 62 -10.35 8.03 2.95
N ILE A 63 -11.38 7.29 3.36
CA ILE A 63 -12.09 6.35 2.49
C ILE A 63 -13.16 7.01 1.60
N LYS A 64 -13.55 8.26 1.90
CA LYS A 64 -14.65 8.96 1.21
C LYS A 64 -14.13 9.65 -0.05
N GLU A 65 -13.10 10.48 0.11
CA GLU A 65 -12.48 11.20 -1.01
C GLU A 65 -11.49 10.31 -1.75
N ARG A 66 -11.38 10.47 -3.07
CA ARG A 66 -10.56 9.61 -3.93
C ARG A 66 -9.31 10.28 -4.48
N THR A 67 -9.23 11.61 -4.39
CA THR A 67 -8.19 12.42 -5.04
C THR A 67 -7.25 13.08 -4.06
N GLU A 68 -7.61 13.17 -2.78
CA GLU A 68 -6.76 13.78 -1.75
C GLU A 68 -5.56 12.90 -1.41
N ILE A 69 -4.49 13.50 -0.87
CA ILE A 69 -3.29 12.76 -0.46
C ILE A 69 -3.60 11.74 0.65
N SER A 70 -4.55 12.05 1.55
CA SER A 70 -5.03 11.12 2.57
C SER A 70 -5.97 10.04 2.03
N SER A 71 -6.30 10.05 0.73
CA SER A 71 -7.22 9.07 0.16
C SER A 71 -6.59 7.68 0.11
N VAL A 72 -7.25 6.70 0.71
CA VAL A 72 -6.94 5.26 0.58
C VAL A 72 -6.78 4.89 -0.90
N TYR A 73 -7.69 5.35 -1.77
CA TYR A 73 -7.65 5.01 -3.18
C TYR A 73 -6.43 5.62 -3.88
N ARG A 74 -6.19 6.94 -3.72
CA ARG A 74 -5.07 7.62 -4.41
C ARG A 74 -3.73 7.05 -3.97
N THR A 75 -3.53 6.86 -2.66
CA THR A 75 -2.24 6.42 -2.08
C THR A 75 -1.73 5.14 -2.73
N PHE A 76 -2.59 4.12 -2.83
CA PHE A 76 -2.17 2.81 -3.36
C PHE A 76 -2.19 2.70 -4.89
N HIS A 77 -2.89 3.61 -5.60
CA HIS A 77 -3.14 3.48 -7.05
C HIS A 77 -2.50 4.56 -7.92
N THR A 78 -1.98 5.64 -7.34
CA THR A 78 -1.40 6.72 -8.14
C THR A 78 -0.19 6.24 -8.95
N THR A 79 -0.19 6.51 -10.26
CA THR A 79 0.95 6.21 -11.14
C THR A 79 1.95 7.36 -11.22
N LYS A 80 1.71 8.44 -10.46
CA LYS A 80 2.60 9.60 -10.35
C LYS A 80 3.71 9.40 -9.32
N ASP A 81 3.58 8.41 -8.45
CA ASP A 81 4.57 8.06 -7.44
C ASP A 81 5.03 6.62 -7.70
N SER A 82 6.28 6.45 -8.13
CA SER A 82 6.86 5.15 -8.43
C SER A 82 7.65 4.55 -7.28
N GLU A 83 7.75 5.22 -6.13
CA GLU A 83 8.58 4.77 -5.01
C GLU A 83 7.76 4.00 -3.97
N LYS A 84 6.54 4.47 -3.67
CA LYS A 84 5.72 3.95 -2.56
C LYS A 84 4.29 3.60 -2.92
N SER A 85 3.76 4.10 -4.03
CA SER A 85 2.43 3.66 -4.49
C SER A 85 2.53 2.26 -5.09
N CYS A 86 1.63 1.35 -4.69
CA CYS A 86 1.64 -0.04 -5.16
C CYS A 86 1.58 -0.12 -6.69
N VAL A 87 0.53 0.48 -7.28
CA VAL A 87 0.35 0.48 -8.74
C VAL A 87 1.40 1.33 -9.43
N GLY A 88 1.83 2.43 -8.81
CA GLY A 88 2.82 3.32 -9.40
C GLY A 88 4.19 2.67 -9.58
N CYS A 89 4.71 2.02 -8.54
CA CYS A 89 5.96 1.25 -8.61
C CYS A 89 5.83 0.09 -9.62
N HIS A 90 4.78 -0.72 -9.52
CA HIS A 90 4.56 -1.84 -10.45
C HIS A 90 4.47 -1.39 -11.91
N ARG A 91 3.84 -0.23 -12.16
CA ARG A 91 3.73 0.34 -13.50
C ARG A 91 5.08 0.80 -14.03
N GLU A 92 5.93 1.30 -13.16
CA GLU A 92 7.28 1.76 -13.49
C GLU A 92 8.22 0.58 -13.78
N LEU A 93 8.17 -0.50 -13.00
CA LEU A 93 8.90 -1.74 -13.31
C LEU A 93 8.57 -2.26 -14.72
N LYS A 94 7.30 -2.21 -15.12
CA LYS A 94 6.90 -2.59 -16.50
C LYS A 94 7.38 -1.62 -17.59
N ARG A 95 7.77 -0.38 -17.25
CA ARG A 95 8.41 0.54 -18.22
C ARG A 95 9.89 0.21 -18.42
N GLN A 96 10.53 -0.35 -17.39
CA GLN A 96 11.94 -0.74 -17.42
C GLN A 96 12.17 -2.09 -18.12
N GLY A 97 11.12 -2.92 -18.24
CA GLY A 97 11.16 -4.17 -19.00
C GLY A 97 10.01 -5.11 -18.63
N PRO A 98 10.04 -6.36 -19.12
CA PRO A 98 9.14 -7.41 -18.65
C PRO A 98 9.23 -7.55 -17.12
N SER A 99 8.09 -7.49 -16.44
CA SER A 99 8.00 -7.60 -14.99
C SER A 99 6.70 -8.29 -14.59
N ASP A 100 6.78 -9.19 -13.61
CA ASP A 100 5.63 -9.91 -13.03
C ASP A 100 4.86 -9.07 -12.00
N ALA A 101 5.31 -7.84 -11.72
CA ALA A 101 4.63 -6.92 -10.81
C ALA A 101 3.15 -6.73 -11.25
N PRO A 102 2.18 -7.06 -10.40
CA PRO A 102 0.77 -7.10 -10.80
C PRO A 102 0.19 -5.70 -11.01
N LEU A 103 -0.58 -5.55 -12.10
CA LEU A 103 -1.41 -4.35 -12.33
C LEU A 103 -2.90 -4.68 -12.45
N ALA A 104 -3.25 -5.95 -12.57
CA ALA A 104 -4.65 -6.37 -12.63
C ALA A 104 -5.27 -6.27 -11.23
N CYS A 105 -6.49 -5.71 -11.15
CA CYS A 105 -7.14 -5.43 -9.87
C CYS A 105 -7.24 -6.67 -8.98
N ASN A 106 -7.55 -7.83 -9.56
CA ASN A 106 -7.73 -9.12 -8.87
C ASN A 106 -6.42 -9.82 -8.49
N SER A 107 -5.27 -9.33 -8.95
CA SER A 107 -3.97 -9.84 -8.49
C SER A 107 -3.58 -9.26 -7.14
N CYS A 108 -4.09 -8.07 -6.79
CA CYS A 108 -3.90 -7.48 -5.46
C CYS A 108 -5.15 -7.66 -4.59
N HIS A 109 -6.34 -7.40 -5.14
CA HIS A 109 -7.61 -7.60 -4.43
C HIS A 109 -8.07 -9.04 -4.57
N VAL A 110 -7.68 -9.86 -3.59
CA VAL A 110 -8.06 -11.27 -3.51
C VAL A 110 -9.58 -11.35 -3.29
N GLN A 111 -10.25 -12.21 -4.04
CA GLN A 111 -11.69 -12.46 -3.95
C GLN A 111 -11.96 -13.82 -3.30
#